data_AF-A0A7S2PFP4-F1
#
_entry.id   AF-A0A7S2PFP4-F1
#
_cell.length_a   1.000
_cell.length_b   1.000
_cell.length_c   1.000
_cell.angle_alpha   90.00
_cell.angle_beta   90.00
_cell.angle_gamma   90.00
#
_symmetry.space_group_name_H-M   'P 1'
#
loop_
_entity.id
_entity.type
_entity.pdbx_description
1 polymer ?
#
loop_
_entity_poly.entity_id
_entity_poly.type
_entity_poly.pdbx_seq_one_letter_code
_entity_poly.pdbx_strand_id
1 'polypeptide(L)'
;MDGVCPTAPKTFLNAGGCQLVRGCEALSSEHVRLTLDKGALETFFSVGRRYVYVIRGLRTETPPCGALSRWRQVDCSAEGCAATALPAGGAGVLAVAGALEAAEGQGSLRDVDAECVDVPAGAVVKVGGDYFQHVHLNEFNVYDFTEWVDQHPGGKAQIRKWSK
;
A
#
# COMPACT_ATOMS: atom_id res chain seq x y z
N MET A 1 3.53 17.16 -32.11
CA MET A 1 2.11 17.04 -31.76
C MET A 1 1.60 18.43 -31.49
N ASP A 2 0.91 19.03 -32.46
CA ASP A 2 0.30 20.36 -32.35
C ASP A 2 -0.93 20.25 -31.45
N GLY A 3 -0.73 20.35 -30.14
CA GLY A 3 -1.81 20.33 -29.17
C GLY A 3 -2.52 21.70 -29.15
N VAL A 4 -3.73 21.77 -29.69
CA VAL A 4 -4.62 22.92 -29.47
C VAL A 4 -5.05 22.89 -28.01
N CYS A 5 -4.76 23.97 -27.30
CA CYS A 5 -5.10 24.08 -25.89
C CYS A 5 -6.60 24.26 -25.70
N PRO A 6 -7.24 23.54 -24.75
CA PRO A 6 -8.65 23.72 -24.47
C PRO A 6 -8.88 25.15 -24.03
N THR A 7 -9.60 25.91 -24.86
CA THR A 7 -9.99 27.28 -24.57
C THR A 7 -11.46 27.27 -24.23
N ALA A 8 -11.78 27.39 -22.94
CA ALA A 8 -13.14 27.64 -22.52
C ALA A 8 -13.51 29.07 -22.96
N PRO A 9 -14.51 29.27 -23.85
CA PRO A 9 -14.91 30.61 -24.26
C PRO A 9 -15.43 31.39 -23.05
N LYS A 10 -15.11 32.69 -22.99
CA LYS A 10 -15.63 33.58 -21.97
C LYS A 10 -17.14 33.74 -22.19
N THR A 11 -17.93 33.38 -21.18
CA THR A 11 -19.38 33.53 -21.13
C THR A 11 -19.75 34.36 -19.90
N PHE A 12 -21.00 34.80 -19.80
CA PHE A 12 -21.49 35.50 -18.61
C PHE A 12 -21.37 34.66 -17.33
N LEU A 13 -21.32 33.33 -17.44
CA LEU A 13 -21.22 32.39 -16.33
C LEU A 13 -19.80 32.27 -15.77
N ASN A 14 -18.77 32.42 -16.59
CA ASN A 14 -17.37 32.29 -16.16
C ASN A 14 -16.60 33.62 -16.18
N ALA A 15 -17.21 34.73 -16.63
CA ALA A 15 -16.53 36.00 -16.83
C ALA A 15 -15.82 36.56 -15.58
N GLY A 16 -16.38 36.31 -14.39
CA GLY A 16 -15.81 36.76 -13.11
C GLY A 16 -14.60 35.94 -12.64
N GLY A 17 -14.42 34.71 -13.14
CA GLY A 17 -13.34 33.80 -12.74
C GLY A 17 -12.40 33.41 -13.89
N CYS A 18 -12.67 33.87 -15.11
CA CYS A 18 -11.89 33.53 -16.30
C CYS A 18 -10.51 34.21 -16.23
N GLN A 19 -9.45 33.42 -16.08
CA GLN A 19 -8.07 33.90 -16.08
C GLN A 19 -7.29 33.34 -17.28
N LEU A 20 -6.47 34.18 -17.91
CA LEU A 20 -5.55 33.75 -18.95
C LEU A 20 -4.33 33.10 -18.30
N VAL A 21 -4.11 31.82 -18.59
CA VAL A 21 -2.91 31.08 -18.16
C VAL A 21 -1.84 31.14 -19.25
N ARG A 22 -0.56 31.22 -18.84
CA ARG A 22 0.59 31.35 -19.78
C ARG A 22 1.00 30.05 -20.47
N GLY A 23 0.32 28.95 -20.19
CA GLY A 23 0.63 27.64 -20.74
C GLY A 23 -0.58 26.73 -20.68
N CYS A 24 -0.49 25.63 -21.41
CA CYS A 24 -1.55 24.64 -21.49
C CYS A 24 -1.26 23.58 -20.46
N GLU A 25 -2.14 23.44 -19.48
CA GLU A 25 -2.09 22.31 -18.58
C GLU A 25 -2.36 21.05 -19.41
N ALA A 26 -1.47 20.06 -19.33
CA ALA A 26 -1.61 18.85 -20.12
C ALA A 26 -2.92 18.16 -19.73
N LEU A 27 -3.84 17.99 -20.69
CA LEU A 27 -5.08 17.24 -20.48
C LEU A 27 -4.84 15.76 -20.15
N SER A 28 -3.64 15.26 -20.45
CA SER A 28 -3.21 13.93 -20.03
C SER A 28 -2.49 14.04 -18.69
N SER A 29 -3.13 13.54 -17.63
CA SER A 29 -2.35 12.97 -16.54
C SER A 29 -1.64 11.75 -17.12
N GLU A 30 -0.34 11.87 -17.41
CA GLU A 30 0.47 10.67 -17.57
C GLU A 30 0.33 9.85 -16.28
N HIS A 31 0.23 8.53 -16.40
CA HIS A 31 0.26 7.66 -15.24
C HIS A 31 1.66 7.77 -14.59
N VAL A 32 1.80 8.67 -13.63
CA VAL A 32 3.02 8.79 -12.84
C VAL A 32 2.99 7.68 -11.81
N ARG A 33 3.96 6.77 -11.90
CA ARG A 33 4.24 5.82 -10.82
C ARG A 33 5.03 6.56 -9.76
N LEU A 34 4.44 6.69 -8.57
CA LEU A 34 5.12 7.23 -7.41
C LEU A 34 5.57 6.06 -6.53
N THR A 35 6.86 5.99 -6.24
CA THR A 35 7.36 5.09 -5.20
C THR A 35 6.91 5.62 -3.85
N LEU A 36 6.12 4.84 -3.11
CA LEU A 36 5.64 5.21 -1.78
C LEU A 36 6.69 4.86 -0.72
N ASP A 37 7.79 5.60 -0.73
CA ASP A 37 8.80 5.57 0.33
C ASP A 37 8.53 6.65 1.39
N LYS A 38 9.35 6.63 2.45
CA LYS A 38 9.24 7.61 3.54
C LYS A 38 9.32 9.06 3.04
N GLY A 39 10.21 9.36 2.10
CA GLY A 39 10.39 10.72 1.58
C GLY A 39 9.19 11.18 0.74
N ALA A 40 8.61 10.29 -0.06
CA ALA A 40 7.38 10.57 -0.80
C ALA A 40 6.20 10.86 0.15
N LEU A 41 6.07 10.09 1.23
CA LEU A 41 5.04 10.27 2.25
C LEU A 41 5.21 11.60 3.02
N GLU A 42 6.44 11.95 3.39
CA GLU A 42 6.77 13.26 4.00
C GLU A 42 6.50 14.42 3.04
N THR A 43 6.68 14.21 1.73
CA THR A 43 6.40 15.22 0.70
C THR A 43 4.92 15.59 0.62
N PHE A 44 4.02 14.61 0.75
CA PHE A 44 2.57 14.87 0.80
C PHE A 44 2.20 15.85 1.91
N PHE A 45 2.86 15.76 3.07
CA PHE A 45 2.63 16.69 4.17
C PHE A 45 3.34 18.03 3.97
N SER A 46 4.62 18.02 3.59
CA SER A 46 5.42 19.25 3.51
C SER A 46 4.99 20.19 2.40
N VAL A 47 4.56 19.65 1.25
CA VAL A 47 4.09 20.43 0.09
C VAL A 47 2.57 20.57 0.09
N GLY A 48 1.86 19.44 0.21
CA GLY A 48 0.41 19.38 0.02
C GLY A 48 -0.42 19.56 1.29
N ARG A 49 0.22 19.62 2.47
CA ARG A 49 -0.44 19.57 3.79
C ARG A 49 -1.40 18.37 3.93
N ARG A 50 -1.09 17.26 3.25
CA ARG A 50 -1.88 16.03 3.29
C ARG A 50 -1.38 15.11 4.40
N TYR A 51 -2.31 14.48 5.09
CA TYR A 51 -2.02 13.55 6.19
C TYR A 51 -2.11 12.11 5.68
N VAL A 52 -1.08 11.71 4.92
CA VAL A 52 -0.98 10.38 4.31
C VAL A 52 -0.18 9.46 5.23
N TYR A 53 -0.74 8.31 5.58
CA TYR A 53 -0.11 7.37 6.51
C TYR A 53 -0.07 5.95 5.94
N VAL A 54 1.02 5.24 6.25
CA VAL A 54 1.14 3.78 6.06
C VAL A 54 0.65 3.09 7.32
N ILE A 55 -0.24 2.11 7.18
CA ILE A 55 -0.70 1.29 8.29
C ILE A 55 0.32 0.19 8.57
N ARG A 56 0.71 0.03 9.85
CA ARG A 56 1.69 -0.97 10.29
C ARG A 56 1.30 -1.59 11.62
N GLY A 57 1.77 -2.80 11.88
CA GLY A 57 1.60 -3.50 13.14
C GLY A 57 0.17 -3.97 13.38
N LEU A 58 -0.60 -4.22 12.31
CA LEU A 58 -1.91 -4.82 12.45
C LEU A 58 -1.77 -6.29 12.85
N ARG A 59 -2.64 -6.72 13.77
CA ARG A 59 -2.70 -8.11 14.20
C ARG A 59 -3.38 -8.96 13.12
N THR A 60 -2.73 -10.08 12.77
CA THR A 60 -3.31 -11.10 11.89
C THR A 60 -3.90 -12.22 12.73
N GLU A 61 -5.20 -12.46 12.61
CA GLU A 61 -5.89 -13.53 13.33
C GLU A 61 -6.49 -14.57 12.38
N THR A 62 -6.89 -14.14 11.18
CA THR A 62 -7.42 -15.03 10.14
C THR A 62 -6.27 -15.81 9.50
N PRO A 63 -6.38 -17.14 9.35
CA PRO A 63 -5.45 -17.94 8.54
C PRO A 63 -5.45 -17.53 7.05
N PRO A 64 -4.37 -17.79 6.29
CA PRO A 64 -4.24 -17.32 4.91
C PRO A 64 -4.93 -18.20 3.84
N CYS A 65 -5.48 -19.36 4.22
CA CYS A 65 -5.94 -20.35 3.25
C CYS A 65 -7.38 -20.10 2.77
N GLY A 66 -7.61 -20.29 1.47
CA GLY A 66 -8.95 -20.19 0.84
C GLY A 66 -9.49 -18.76 0.71
N ALA A 67 -8.62 -17.76 0.84
CA ALA A 67 -8.94 -16.36 0.62
C ALA A 67 -7.67 -15.57 0.30
N LEU A 68 -7.86 -14.35 -0.22
CA LEU A 68 -6.77 -13.41 -0.43
C LEU A 68 -6.03 -13.11 0.90
N SER A 69 -4.74 -13.37 0.91
CA SER A 69 -3.85 -13.19 2.05
C SER A 69 -2.66 -12.32 1.67
N ARG A 70 -2.11 -11.57 2.64
CA ARG A 70 -0.98 -10.67 2.42
C ARG A 70 0.28 -11.18 3.09
N TRP A 71 1.38 -11.12 2.37
CA TRP A 71 2.67 -11.64 2.81
C TRP A 71 3.75 -10.59 2.66
N ARG A 72 4.41 -10.29 3.79
CA ARG A 72 5.51 -9.34 3.86
C ARG A 72 6.83 -10.08 3.84
N GLN A 73 7.76 -9.69 2.98
CA GLN A 73 9.13 -10.15 3.03
C GLN A 73 9.79 -9.69 4.33
N VAL A 74 10.39 -10.62 5.05
CA VAL A 74 11.04 -10.39 6.34
C VAL A 74 12.49 -10.82 6.28
N ASP A 75 13.34 -10.02 6.91
CA ASP A 75 14.73 -10.41 7.13
C ASP A 75 14.81 -11.17 8.46
N CYS A 76 14.72 -12.50 8.38
CA CYS A 76 14.80 -13.34 9.57
C CYS A 76 16.16 -13.29 10.28
N SER A 77 17.23 -12.80 9.64
CA SER A 77 18.51 -12.61 10.31
C SER A 77 18.49 -11.39 11.26
N ALA A 78 17.72 -10.36 10.90
CA ALA A 78 17.54 -9.15 11.70
C ALA A 78 16.35 -9.25 12.67
N GLU A 79 15.23 -9.85 12.23
CA GLU A 79 13.98 -9.94 13.00
C GLU A 79 13.90 -11.19 13.88
N GLY A 80 14.85 -12.14 13.78
CA GLY A 80 14.90 -13.34 14.60
C GLY A 80 13.76 -14.33 14.33
N CYS A 81 13.21 -14.32 13.11
CA CYS A 81 12.18 -15.28 12.69
C CYS A 81 12.78 -16.58 12.11
N ALA A 82 11.92 -17.59 11.97
CA ALA A 82 12.23 -18.82 11.25
C ALA A 82 10.98 -19.30 10.50
N ALA A 83 11.18 -20.13 9.48
CA ALA A 83 10.06 -20.77 8.79
C ALA A 83 9.20 -21.55 9.79
N THR A 84 7.88 -21.37 9.71
CA THR A 84 6.94 -22.05 10.59
C THR A 84 6.94 -23.54 10.31
N ALA A 85 7.22 -24.35 11.33
CA ALA A 85 7.11 -25.80 11.24
C ALA A 85 5.63 -26.22 11.26
N LEU A 86 5.19 -27.03 10.29
CA LEU A 86 3.83 -27.54 10.23
C LEU A 86 3.76 -29.05 10.47
N PRO A 87 2.70 -29.54 11.14
CA PRO A 87 2.54 -30.96 11.48
C PRO A 87 2.17 -31.86 10.28
N ALA A 88 1.61 -31.32 9.19
CA ALA A 88 1.10 -32.08 8.04
C ALA A 88 2.01 -31.99 6.80
N GLY A 89 3.23 -32.55 6.87
CA GLY A 89 4.07 -32.84 5.69
C GLY A 89 4.46 -31.66 4.78
N GLY A 90 4.15 -30.41 5.17
CA GLY A 90 4.49 -29.20 4.42
C GLY A 90 3.59 -28.86 3.22
N ALA A 91 2.54 -29.64 2.91
CA ALA A 91 1.72 -29.43 1.70
C ALA A 91 1.06 -28.03 1.65
N GLY A 92 0.51 -27.55 2.76
CA GLY A 92 -0.06 -26.19 2.84
C GLY A 92 0.98 -25.09 2.65
N VAL A 93 2.18 -25.25 3.22
CA VAL A 93 3.29 -24.31 3.03
C VAL A 93 3.83 -24.35 1.60
N LEU A 94 3.86 -25.51 0.95
CA LEU A 94 4.24 -25.62 -0.46
C LEU A 94 3.24 -24.92 -1.38
N ALA A 95 1.93 -25.05 -1.12
CA ALA A 95 0.90 -24.33 -1.86
C ALA A 95 1.06 -22.81 -1.71
N VAL A 96 1.28 -22.33 -0.49
CA VAL A 96 1.58 -20.90 -0.23
C VAL A 96 2.88 -20.47 -0.91
N ALA A 97 3.95 -21.25 -0.78
CA ALA A 97 5.25 -20.93 -1.38
C ALA A 97 5.14 -20.81 -2.91
N GLY A 98 4.43 -21.73 -3.56
CA GLY A 98 4.17 -21.67 -5.00
C GLY A 98 3.34 -20.45 -5.41
N ALA A 99 2.32 -20.09 -4.63
CA ALA A 99 1.53 -18.87 -4.87
C ALA A 99 2.39 -17.60 -4.71
N LEU A 100 3.26 -17.56 -3.71
CA LEU A 100 4.19 -16.45 -3.48
C LEU A 100 5.25 -16.33 -4.58
N GLU A 101 5.76 -17.45 -5.07
CA GLU A 101 6.71 -17.49 -6.20
C GLU A 101 6.05 -16.97 -7.49
N ALA A 102 4.82 -17.40 -7.78
CA ALA A 102 4.04 -16.87 -8.91
C ALA A 102 3.75 -15.36 -8.79
N ALA A 103 3.76 -14.81 -7.57
CA ALA A 103 3.55 -13.40 -7.27
C ALA A 103 4.84 -12.57 -7.16
N GLU A 104 6.01 -13.07 -7.61
CA GLU A 104 7.31 -12.39 -7.47
C GLU A 104 7.31 -10.93 -7.96
N GLY A 105 6.58 -10.64 -9.05
CA GLY A 105 6.46 -9.29 -9.62
C GLY A 105 5.82 -8.24 -8.71
N GLN A 106 5.17 -8.64 -7.61
CA GLN A 106 4.60 -7.73 -6.61
C GLN A 106 5.65 -7.16 -5.64
N GLY A 107 6.85 -7.75 -5.58
CA GLY A 107 7.95 -7.28 -4.74
C GLY A 107 7.92 -7.81 -3.30
N SER A 108 8.21 -6.94 -2.33
CA SER A 108 8.37 -7.29 -0.91
C SER A 108 7.05 -7.42 -0.15
N LEU A 109 5.93 -7.07 -0.76
CA LEU A 109 4.58 -7.28 -0.25
C LEU A 109 3.79 -7.99 -1.33
N ARG A 110 3.24 -9.16 -1.00
CA ARG A 110 2.56 -10.03 -1.97
C ARG A 110 1.19 -10.40 -1.47
N ASP A 111 0.19 -10.11 -2.28
CA ASP A 111 -1.18 -10.57 -2.07
C ASP A 111 -1.40 -11.82 -2.91
N VAL A 112 -1.73 -12.93 -2.26
CA VAL A 112 -1.91 -14.24 -2.88
C VAL A 112 -3.15 -14.93 -2.34
N ASP A 113 -3.85 -15.63 -3.23
CA ASP A 113 -4.89 -16.57 -2.86
C ASP A 113 -4.33 -17.98 -3.04
N ALA A 114 -4.20 -18.70 -1.92
CA ALA A 114 -3.59 -20.02 -1.90
C ALA A 114 -4.60 -21.05 -1.42
N GLU A 115 -4.83 -22.05 -2.26
CA GLU A 115 -5.54 -23.28 -1.91
C GLU A 115 -4.64 -24.12 -0.99
N CYS A 116 -4.62 -23.77 0.30
CA CYS A 116 -3.83 -24.43 1.33
C CYS A 116 -4.69 -24.95 2.48
N VAL A 117 -4.07 -25.74 3.38
CA VAL A 117 -4.67 -26.19 4.63
C VAL A 117 -3.64 -26.09 5.75
N ASP A 118 -4.11 -25.92 6.99
CA ASP A 118 -3.29 -25.97 8.21
C ASP A 118 -2.14 -24.95 8.29
N VAL A 119 -2.20 -23.85 7.53
CA VAL A 119 -1.26 -22.72 7.67
C VAL A 119 -1.83 -21.72 8.69
N PRO A 120 -1.17 -21.44 9.82
CA PRO A 120 -1.70 -20.52 10.82
C PRO A 120 -1.55 -19.05 10.39
N ALA A 121 -2.34 -18.17 11.03
CA ALA A 121 -2.10 -16.73 10.96
C ALA A 121 -0.69 -16.38 11.46
N GLY A 122 -0.02 -15.42 10.81
CA GLY A 122 1.35 -15.04 11.18
C GLY A 122 2.44 -16.03 10.77
N ALA A 123 2.11 -17.10 10.03
CA ALA A 123 3.08 -18.07 9.55
C ALA A 123 4.19 -17.41 8.70
N VAL A 124 5.39 -17.98 8.76
CA VAL A 124 6.54 -17.59 7.96
C VAL A 124 6.87 -18.71 6.99
N VAL A 125 6.90 -18.40 5.71
CA VAL A 125 7.20 -19.32 4.61
C VAL A 125 8.50 -18.89 3.93
N LYS A 126 9.37 -19.86 3.65
CA LYS A 126 10.59 -19.62 2.88
C LYS A 126 10.31 -19.86 1.39
N VAL A 127 10.66 -18.90 0.55
CA VAL A 127 10.51 -18.97 -0.91
C VAL A 127 11.85 -18.61 -1.53
N GLY A 128 12.51 -19.59 -2.15
CA GLY A 128 13.89 -19.43 -2.60
C GLY A 128 14.83 -19.02 -1.46
N GLY A 129 15.46 -17.85 -1.59
CA GLY A 129 16.36 -17.27 -0.59
C GLY A 129 15.67 -16.42 0.48
N ASP A 130 14.40 -16.06 0.27
CA ASP A 130 13.67 -15.07 1.07
C ASP A 130 12.68 -15.71 2.03
N TYR A 131 12.30 -14.96 3.06
CA TYR A 131 11.25 -15.33 3.99
C TYR A 131 10.08 -14.37 3.87
N PHE A 132 8.86 -14.91 3.90
CA PHE A 132 7.63 -14.17 3.82
C PHE A 132 6.75 -14.49 5.03
N GLN A 133 6.33 -13.45 5.75
CA GLN A 133 5.43 -13.57 6.89
C GLN A 133 4.00 -13.20 6.46
N HIS A 134 3.03 -14.04 6.83
CA HIS A 134 1.63 -13.72 6.70
C HIS A 134 1.26 -12.55 7.63
N VAL A 135 0.78 -11.46 7.05
CA VAL A 135 0.39 -10.24 7.76
C VAL A 135 -1.08 -9.90 7.44
N HIS A 136 -1.64 -8.97 8.19
CA HIS A 136 -3.01 -8.52 7.96
C HIS A 136 -3.14 -7.91 6.56
N LEU A 137 -4.29 -8.09 5.90
CA LEU A 137 -4.52 -7.64 4.51
C LEU A 137 -4.30 -6.12 4.31
N ASN A 138 -4.50 -5.34 5.37
CA ASN A 138 -4.28 -3.89 5.36
C ASN A 138 -2.88 -3.45 5.84
N GLU A 139 -1.99 -4.39 6.19
CA GLU A 139 -0.62 -4.08 6.57
C GLU A 139 0.10 -3.43 5.37
N PHE A 140 0.79 -2.31 5.60
CA PHE A 140 1.40 -1.44 4.57
C PHE A 140 0.44 -0.72 3.61
N ASN A 141 -0.88 -0.78 3.80
CA ASN A 141 -1.77 0.09 3.04
C ASN A 141 -1.54 1.56 3.37
N VAL A 142 -1.69 2.41 2.36
CA VAL A 142 -1.54 3.85 2.47
C VAL A 142 -2.90 4.52 2.37
N TYR A 143 -3.23 5.38 3.33
CA TYR A 143 -4.49 6.11 3.36
C TYR A 143 -4.25 7.60 3.55
N ASP A 144 -5.02 8.42 2.85
CA ASP A 144 -5.11 9.86 3.07
C ASP A 144 -6.18 10.13 4.14
N PHE A 145 -5.72 10.54 5.33
CA PHE A 145 -6.60 10.90 6.44
C PHE A 145 -6.85 12.40 6.53
N THR A 146 -6.53 13.20 5.50
CA THR A 146 -6.61 14.66 5.55
C THR A 146 -7.96 15.17 6.03
N GLU A 147 -9.05 14.63 5.50
CA GLU A 147 -10.41 15.00 5.89
C GLU A 147 -10.80 14.48 7.29
N TRP A 148 -10.25 13.34 7.69
CA TRP A 148 -10.56 12.70 8.97
C TRP A 148 -9.80 13.32 10.14
N VAL A 149 -8.65 13.96 9.90
CA VAL A 149 -7.79 14.54 10.95
C VAL A 149 -8.56 15.50 11.86
N ASP A 150 -9.47 16.30 11.29
CA ASP A 150 -10.24 17.28 12.04
C ASP A 150 -11.52 16.69 12.67
N GLN A 151 -11.93 15.48 12.26
CA GLN A 151 -13.10 14.75 12.77
C GLN A 151 -12.71 13.58 13.69
N HIS A 152 -11.41 13.34 13.87
CA HIS A 152 -10.91 12.21 14.64
C HIS A 152 -11.44 12.26 16.08
N PRO A 153 -12.13 11.20 16.58
CA PRO A 153 -12.71 11.20 17.94
C PRO A 153 -11.70 11.41 19.07
N GLY A 154 -10.43 10.99 18.87
CA GLY A 154 -9.34 11.25 19.82
C GLY A 154 -8.70 12.64 19.69
N GLY A 155 -9.21 13.49 18.81
CA GLY A 155 -8.67 14.80 18.48
C GLY A 155 -7.49 14.77 17.49
N LYS A 156 -7.29 15.89 16.79
CA LYS A 156 -6.25 16.05 15.75
C LYS A 156 -4.82 15.77 16.23
N ALA A 157 -4.52 16.04 17.49
CA ALA A 157 -3.16 15.84 18.01
C ALA A 157 -2.75 14.35 18.01
N GLN A 158 -3.70 13.44 18.20
CA GLN A 158 -3.42 12.01 18.29
C GLN A 158 -3.06 11.37 16.95
N ILE A 159 -3.54 11.94 15.84
CA ILE A 159 -3.15 11.49 14.51
C ILE A 159 -1.88 12.22 14.03
N ARG A 160 -1.79 13.53 14.26
CA ARG A 160 -0.65 14.36 13.80
C ARG A 160 0.69 14.01 14.45
N LYS A 161 0.70 13.32 15.59
CA LYS A 161 1.96 12.87 16.22
C LYS A 161 2.75 11.88 15.34
N TRP A 162 2.09 11.29 14.35
CA TRP A 162 2.67 10.35 13.38
C TRP A 162 3.01 10.99 12.03
N SER A 163 2.59 12.24 11.77
CA SER A 163 2.89 12.97 10.52
C SER A 163 4.18 13.77 10.67
N LYS A 164 5.30 13.06 10.81
CA LYS A 164 6.62 13.65 10.88
C LYS A 164 7.33 13.49 9.55
#